data_AF-A0A090WAZ4-F1
#
_entry.id   AF-A0A090WAZ4-F1
#
_cell.length_a   1.000
_cell.length_b   1.000
_cell.length_c   1.000
_cell.angle_alpha   90.00
_cell.angle_beta   90.00
_cell.angle_gamma   90.00
#
_symmetry.space_group_name_H-M   'P 1'
#
loop_
_entity.id
_entity.type
_entity.pdbx_description
1 polymer ?
#
loop_
_entity_poly.entity_id
_entity_poly.type
_entity_poly.pdbx_seq_one_letter_code
_entity_poly.pdbx_strand_id
1 'polypeptide(L)'
;MVGVIVLSEWYTTYVGNTSGIGPLAFTPITYSTNEIIVTALNQDGTMDWSNVVPKEQQVTVTQFSIGLAGGMTNGSVSVGVGVLFPLAILGEGPEYLSSVALYENGKLSLLVNDDPKNIGTTDIDDVRKVRNIKKMIPVIFTFDDSTGDMERIDPTDYEKNQLVVRPSVTYQKGAGKYLIYGSNKKGAHLGTLTITK
;
A
#
# COMPACT_ATOMS: atom_id res chain seq x y z
N MET A 1 -10.74 -18.70 -21.91
CA MET A 1 -10.67 -17.23 -22.05
C MET A 1 -11.09 -16.69 -20.70
N VAL A 2 -10.16 -16.07 -19.98
CA VAL A 2 -10.41 -15.54 -18.64
C VAL A 2 -11.56 -14.53 -18.72
N GLY A 3 -12.57 -14.72 -17.88
CA GLY A 3 -13.73 -13.84 -17.79
C GLY A 3 -13.45 -12.67 -16.85
N VAL A 4 -12.95 -12.95 -15.64
CA VAL A 4 -12.69 -11.96 -14.59
C VAL A 4 -11.41 -12.32 -13.85
N ILE A 5 -10.59 -11.32 -13.53
CA ILE A 5 -9.47 -11.47 -12.59
C ILE A 5 -9.80 -10.72 -11.31
N VAL A 6 -9.71 -11.42 -10.19
CA VAL A 6 -9.95 -10.89 -8.84
C VAL A 6 -8.62 -10.75 -8.11
N LEU A 7 -8.40 -9.59 -7.51
CA LEU A 7 -7.27 -9.31 -6.64
C LEU A 7 -7.78 -9.22 -5.20
N SER A 8 -7.28 -10.11 -4.34
CA SER A 8 -7.64 -10.12 -2.91
C SER A 8 -6.40 -9.80 -2.10
N GLU A 9 -6.48 -8.76 -1.27
CA GLU A 9 -5.37 -8.29 -0.43
C GLU A 9 -5.88 -8.08 1.00
N TRP A 10 -5.15 -8.56 1.99
CA TRP A 10 -5.47 -8.24 3.38
C TRP A 10 -4.99 -6.82 3.70
N TYR A 11 -5.88 -6.04 4.31
CA TYR A 11 -5.60 -4.70 4.78
C TYR A 11 -6.04 -4.56 6.23
N THR A 12 -5.16 -4.05 7.08
CA THR A 12 -5.48 -3.76 8.47
C THR A 12 -5.02 -2.37 8.88
N THR A 13 -5.78 -1.77 9.78
CA THR A 13 -5.48 -0.49 10.42
C THR A 13 -5.47 -0.68 11.93
N TYR A 14 -4.34 -0.39 12.57
CA TYR A 14 -4.19 -0.43 14.02
C TYR A 14 -4.01 0.99 14.55
N VAL A 15 -4.94 1.41 15.41
CA VAL A 15 -4.87 2.70 16.12
C VAL A 15 -4.20 2.45 17.47
N GLY A 16 -3.00 2.99 17.65
CA GLY A 16 -2.25 2.86 18.89
C GLY A 16 -2.76 3.78 19.99
N ASN A 17 -2.14 3.67 21.17
CA ASN A 17 -2.49 4.51 22.31
C ASN A 17 -2.15 5.97 22.04
N THR A 18 -3.10 6.86 22.34
CA THR A 18 -2.89 8.30 22.32
C THR A 18 -1.99 8.73 23.48
N SER A 19 -1.00 9.57 23.19
CA SER A 19 -0.18 10.25 24.20
C SER A 19 -0.09 11.74 23.90
N GLY A 20 0.13 12.58 24.91
CA GLY A 20 -0.04 14.02 24.74
C GLY A 20 0.48 14.86 25.91
N ILE A 21 0.55 16.17 25.69
CA ILE A 21 0.92 17.17 26.69
C ILE A 21 -0.15 18.27 26.68
N GLY A 22 -0.78 18.50 27.83
CA GLY A 22 -1.89 19.46 27.93
C GLY A 22 -3.02 19.10 26.96
N PRO A 23 -3.58 20.06 26.20
CA PRO A 23 -4.63 19.77 25.24
C PRO A 23 -4.11 19.12 23.96
N LEU A 24 -2.80 18.93 23.76
CA LEU A 24 -2.26 18.34 22.54
C LEU A 24 -2.14 16.83 22.67
N ALA A 25 -2.58 16.11 21.64
CA ALA A 25 -2.59 14.65 21.60
C ALA A 25 -2.05 14.11 20.27
N PHE A 26 -1.32 13.00 20.33
CA PHE A 26 -0.70 12.31 19.21
C PHE A 26 -1.09 10.83 19.26
N THR A 27 -1.63 10.32 18.16
CA THR A 27 -2.08 8.93 18.06
C THR A 27 -1.39 8.27 16.86
N PRO A 28 -0.53 7.26 17.07
CA PRO A 28 0.06 6.52 15.95
C PRO A 28 -1.00 5.63 15.31
N ILE A 29 -1.09 5.67 13.97
CA ILE A 29 -1.96 4.80 13.18
C ILE A 29 -1.07 3.99 12.25
N THR A 30 -1.10 2.67 12.41
CA THR A 30 -0.32 1.73 11.59
C THR A 30 -1.24 1.07 10.58
N TYR A 31 -0.88 1.20 9.31
CA TYR A 31 -1.52 0.51 8.19
C TYR A 31 -0.62 -0.63 7.75
N SER A 32 -1.20 -1.80 7.51
CA SER A 32 -0.47 -2.95 6.99
C SER A 32 -1.25 -3.60 5.87
N THR A 33 -0.53 -3.97 4.81
CA THR A 33 -1.04 -4.88 3.77
C THR A 33 -0.02 -5.97 3.48
N ASN A 34 -0.47 -7.11 3.01
CA ASN A 34 0.38 -8.26 2.75
C ASN A 34 0.17 -8.79 1.33
N GLU A 35 0.33 -10.09 1.11
CA GLU A 35 0.29 -10.73 -0.18
C GLU A 35 -1.02 -10.46 -0.92
N ILE A 36 -0.94 -10.50 -2.25
CA ILE A 36 -2.12 -10.38 -3.12
C ILE A 36 -2.39 -11.74 -3.71
N ILE A 37 -3.54 -12.29 -3.40
CA ILE A 37 -4.05 -13.48 -4.08
C ILE A 37 -4.68 -13.01 -5.38
N VAL A 38 -4.13 -13.48 -6.49
CA VAL A 38 -4.63 -13.25 -7.83
C VAL A 38 -5.39 -14.50 -8.25
N THR A 39 -6.66 -14.32 -8.61
CA THR A 39 -7.52 -15.43 -9.04
C THR A 39 -8.15 -15.07 -10.38
N ALA A 40 -7.88 -15.86 -11.40
CA ALA A 40 -8.58 -15.80 -12.67
C ALA A 40 -9.78 -16.74 -12.66
N LEU A 41 -10.91 -16.24 -13.13
CA LEU A 41 -12.16 -16.98 -13.25
C LEU A 41 -12.53 -17.12 -14.72
N ASN A 42 -13.00 -18.30 -15.10
CA ASN A 42 -13.66 -18.56 -16.37
C ASN A 42 -14.97 -17.78 -16.49
N GLN A 43 -15.52 -17.68 -17.69
CA GLN A 43 -16.80 -16.99 -17.94
C GLN A 43 -17.99 -17.61 -17.20
N ASP A 44 -17.89 -18.89 -16.85
CA ASP A 44 -18.89 -19.61 -16.05
C ASP A 44 -18.71 -19.44 -14.53
N GLY A 45 -17.71 -18.65 -14.11
CA GLY A 45 -17.39 -18.38 -12.71
C GLY A 45 -16.53 -19.45 -12.02
N THR A 46 -16.11 -20.50 -12.72
CA THR A 46 -15.17 -21.48 -12.19
C THR A 46 -13.75 -20.91 -12.14
N MET A 47 -12.90 -21.41 -11.25
CA MET A 47 -11.50 -21.00 -11.17
C MET A 47 -10.72 -21.53 -12.38
N ASP A 48 -9.99 -20.65 -13.05
CA ASP A 48 -9.06 -21.00 -14.13
C ASP A 48 -7.67 -21.24 -13.55
N TRP A 49 -7.06 -20.19 -13.00
CA TRP A 49 -5.79 -20.26 -12.28
C TRP A 49 -5.78 -19.31 -11.08
N SER A 50 -4.84 -19.55 -10.16
CA SER A 50 -4.58 -18.64 -9.05
C SER A 50 -3.09 -18.62 -8.71
N ASN A 51 -2.60 -17.44 -8.33
CA ASN A 51 -1.22 -17.24 -7.90
C ASN A 51 -1.17 -16.16 -6.81
N VAL A 52 -0.03 -15.99 -6.16
CA VAL A 52 0.15 -15.07 -5.04
C VAL A 52 1.30 -14.12 -5.34
N VAL A 53 1.07 -12.82 -5.25
CA VAL A 53 2.16 -11.83 -5.21
C VAL A 53 2.71 -11.78 -3.79
N PRO A 54 3.97 -12.21 -3.58
CA PRO A 54 4.60 -12.19 -2.29
C PRO A 54 5.03 -10.75 -1.95
N LYS A 55 4.36 -10.14 -0.99
CA LYS A 55 4.71 -8.80 -0.49
C LYS A 55 4.24 -8.61 0.95
N GLU A 56 4.95 -7.80 1.73
CA GLU A 56 4.50 -7.39 3.05
C GLU A 56 4.88 -5.93 3.30
N GLN A 57 3.88 -5.07 3.52
CA GLN A 57 4.04 -3.64 3.61
C GLN A 57 3.39 -3.11 4.88
N GLN A 58 4.08 -2.24 5.61
CA GLN A 58 3.56 -1.61 6.82
C GLN A 58 4.03 -0.18 6.93
N VAL A 59 3.16 0.74 7.32
CA VAL A 59 3.53 2.13 7.56
C VAL A 59 2.76 2.72 8.72
N THR A 60 3.42 3.58 9.49
CA THR A 60 2.81 4.26 10.63
C THR A 60 2.83 5.76 10.40
N VAL A 61 1.66 6.39 10.48
CA VAL A 61 1.49 7.85 10.50
C VAL A 61 1.08 8.30 11.89
N THR A 62 1.17 9.59 12.19
CA THR A 62 0.73 10.13 13.49
C THR A 62 -0.43 11.10 13.30
N GLN A 63 -1.58 10.80 13.88
CA GLN A 63 -2.69 11.74 13.97
C GLN A 63 -2.44 12.74 15.11
N PHE A 64 -2.30 14.02 14.75
CA PHE A 64 -2.26 15.13 15.67
C PHE A 64 -3.68 15.61 15.97
N SER A 65 -4.01 15.74 17.24
CA SER A 65 -5.35 16.11 17.73
C SER A 65 -5.26 17.13 18.86
N ILE A 66 -6.33 17.90 19.05
CA ILE A 66 -6.53 18.74 20.22
C ILE A 66 -7.65 18.17 21.10
N GLY A 67 -7.41 18.10 22.40
CA GLY A 67 -8.29 17.51 23.39
C GLY A 67 -8.94 18.54 24.29
N LEU A 68 -10.24 18.34 24.54
CA LEU A 68 -10.98 18.99 25.60
C LEU A 68 -11.27 17.94 26.68
N ALA A 69 -10.77 18.17 27.89
CA ALA A 69 -10.98 17.28 29.02
C ALA A 69 -11.75 18.02 30.12
N GLY A 70 -12.80 17.37 30.63
CA GLY A 70 -13.54 17.80 31.81
C GLY A 70 -13.54 16.68 32.84
N GLY A 71 -13.35 17.02 34.12
CA GLY A 71 -13.36 16.04 35.19
C GLY A 71 -14.11 16.56 36.40
N MET A 72 -14.77 15.65 37.12
CA MET A 72 -15.35 15.90 38.42
C MET A 72 -14.73 14.94 39.44
N THR A 73 -14.32 15.50 40.57
CA THR A 73 -13.76 14.76 41.71
C THR A 73 -14.73 14.86 42.87
N ASN A 74 -15.11 13.73 43.46
CA ASN A 74 -15.87 13.70 44.71
C ASN A 74 -15.26 12.68 45.68
N GLY A 75 -14.70 13.15 46.79
CA GLY A 75 -13.97 12.31 47.74
C GLY A 75 -12.78 11.60 47.10
N SER A 76 -12.74 10.26 47.21
CA SER A 76 -11.67 9.41 46.65
C SER A 76 -11.92 8.95 45.20
N VAL A 77 -12.99 9.42 44.53
CA VAL A 77 -13.34 9.01 43.16
C VAL A 77 -13.22 10.20 42.22
N SER A 78 -12.46 10.02 41.13
CA SER A 78 -12.34 10.97 40.02
C SER A 78 -12.90 10.36 38.74
N VAL A 79 -13.84 11.06 38.10
CA VAL A 79 -14.36 10.70 36.76
C VAL A 79 -13.96 11.81 35.80
N GLY A 80 -13.34 11.43 34.69
CA GLY A 80 -12.95 12.33 33.60
C GLY A 80 -13.56 11.90 32.28
N VAL A 81 -13.99 12.88 31.48
CA VAL A 81 -14.40 12.69 30.08
C VAL A 81 -13.49 13.56 29.22
N GLY A 82 -12.96 12.99 28.14
CA GLY A 82 -12.15 13.71 27.16
C GLY A 82 -12.69 13.49 25.75
N VAL A 83 -12.73 14.56 24.95
CA VAL A 83 -13.00 14.48 23.50
C VAL A 83 -11.76 14.97 22.76
N LEU A 84 -11.36 14.23 21.71
CA LEU A 84 -10.23 14.56 20.85
C LEU A 84 -10.73 14.97 19.46
N PHE A 85 -10.27 16.11 18.96
CA PHE A 85 -10.53 16.60 17.61
C PHE A 85 -9.28 16.42 16.76
N PRO A 86 -9.30 15.58 15.71
CA PRO A 86 -8.16 15.43 14.80
C PRO A 86 -7.94 16.73 14.01
N LEU A 87 -6.69 17.19 13.97
CA LEU A 87 -6.29 18.42 13.25
C LEU A 87 -5.49 18.12 11.98
N ALA A 88 -4.60 17.12 12.04
CA ALA A 88 -3.75 16.76 10.91
C ALA A 88 -3.23 15.33 11.03
N ILE A 89 -2.84 14.75 9.90
CA ILE A 89 -1.99 13.56 9.83
C ILE A 89 -0.57 14.00 9.55
N LEU A 90 0.36 13.62 10.42
CA LEU A 90 1.78 13.87 10.30
C LEU A 90 2.45 12.63 9.69
N GLY A 91 3.20 12.87 8.61
CA GLY A 91 3.81 11.83 7.80
C GLY A 91 2.97 11.47 6.58
N GLU A 92 3.54 10.61 5.76
CA GLU A 92 2.90 10.04 4.58
C GLU A 92 2.94 8.51 4.73
N GLY A 93 1.98 7.78 4.18
CA GLY A 93 1.76 6.42 4.62
C GLY A 93 0.91 5.55 3.70
N PRO A 94 -0.38 5.43 4.02
CA PRO A 94 -1.27 4.44 3.44
C PRO A 94 -1.34 4.50 1.91
N GLU A 95 -1.14 5.68 1.33
CA GLU A 95 -1.18 5.88 -0.11
C GLU A 95 -0.05 5.15 -0.88
N TYR A 96 1.02 4.75 -0.19
CA TYR A 96 2.15 3.99 -0.74
C TYR A 96 1.98 2.47 -0.66
N LEU A 97 0.95 2.00 0.04
CA LEU A 97 0.66 0.57 0.16
C LEU A 97 -0.19 0.08 -1.01
N SER A 98 -0.40 -1.24 -1.07
CA SER A 98 -1.17 -1.95 -2.10
C SER A 98 -0.47 -1.99 -3.46
N SER A 99 -1.25 -2.16 -4.52
CA SER A 99 -0.80 -2.37 -5.90
C SER A 99 -1.58 -1.51 -6.89
N VAL A 100 -0.97 -1.27 -8.05
CA VAL A 100 -1.67 -0.80 -9.23
C VAL A 100 -1.89 -1.98 -10.16
N ALA A 101 -3.15 -2.29 -10.43
CA ALA A 101 -3.51 -3.26 -11.45
C ALA A 101 -3.36 -2.65 -12.84
N LEU A 102 -2.56 -3.31 -13.67
CA LEU A 102 -2.22 -2.93 -15.03
C LEU A 102 -2.64 -4.06 -15.96
N TYR A 103 -3.68 -3.84 -16.75
CA TYR A 103 -4.15 -4.83 -17.72
C TYR A 103 -4.06 -4.28 -19.13
N GLU A 104 -3.25 -4.90 -19.97
CA GLU A 104 -3.04 -4.49 -21.36
C GLU A 104 -2.70 -5.71 -22.23
N ASN A 105 -3.27 -5.79 -23.44
CA ASN A 105 -3.01 -6.88 -24.39
C ASN A 105 -3.23 -8.31 -23.83
N GLY A 106 -4.20 -8.48 -22.92
CA GLY A 106 -4.48 -9.77 -22.30
C GLY A 106 -3.43 -10.21 -21.29
N LYS A 107 -2.58 -9.29 -20.80
CA LYS A 107 -1.58 -9.57 -19.77
C LYS A 107 -1.87 -8.72 -18.54
N LEU A 108 -2.02 -9.37 -17.39
CA LEU A 108 -2.10 -8.71 -16.10
C LEU A 108 -0.69 -8.42 -15.60
N SER A 109 -0.50 -7.23 -15.06
CA SER A 109 0.68 -6.83 -14.31
C SER A 109 0.26 -6.07 -13.06
N LEU A 110 0.96 -6.29 -11.95
CA LEU A 110 0.76 -5.59 -10.69
C LEU A 110 2.02 -4.80 -10.38
N LEU A 111 1.89 -3.48 -10.29
CA LEU A 111 2.95 -2.60 -9.83
C LEU A 111 2.79 -2.38 -8.33
N VAL A 112 3.81 -2.77 -7.57
CA VAL A 112 3.85 -2.65 -6.10
C VAL A 112 5.09 -1.92 -5.65
N ASN A 113 5.04 -1.30 -4.48
CA ASN A 113 6.25 -0.83 -3.80
C ASN A 113 6.80 -1.95 -2.91
N ASP A 114 8.09 -2.23 -2.97
CA ASP A 114 8.70 -3.31 -2.20
C ASP A 114 10.03 -2.90 -1.55
N ASP A 115 10.54 -3.70 -0.60
CA ASP A 115 11.87 -3.50 -0.04
C ASP A 115 12.94 -3.90 -1.08
N PRO A 116 14.00 -3.09 -1.30
CA PRO A 116 15.09 -3.46 -2.21
C PRO A 116 15.78 -4.78 -1.87
N LYS A 117 15.65 -5.27 -0.63
CA LYS A 117 16.18 -6.57 -0.22
C LYS A 117 15.36 -7.76 -0.72
N ASN A 118 14.17 -7.52 -1.28
CA ASN A 118 13.31 -8.54 -1.86
C ASN A 118 13.55 -8.72 -3.37
N ILE A 119 14.54 -8.03 -3.96
CA ILE A 119 14.90 -8.22 -5.38
C ILE A 119 15.13 -9.71 -5.66
N GLY A 120 14.50 -10.23 -6.71
CA GLY A 120 14.54 -11.64 -7.08
C GLY A 120 13.81 -12.60 -6.13
N THR A 121 13.14 -12.11 -5.08
CA THR A 121 12.38 -12.94 -4.14
C THR A 121 10.94 -13.12 -4.65
N THR A 122 10.55 -14.38 -4.84
CA THR A 122 9.21 -14.79 -5.25
C THR A 122 8.56 -15.81 -4.31
N ASP A 123 9.29 -16.29 -3.31
CA ASP A 123 8.73 -17.11 -2.23
C ASP A 123 8.12 -16.18 -1.17
N ILE A 124 6.92 -16.51 -0.71
CA ILE A 124 6.17 -15.78 0.32
C ILE A 124 6.89 -15.81 1.66
N ASP A 125 7.54 -16.92 2.00
CA ASP A 125 8.17 -17.12 3.32
C ASP A 125 9.47 -16.31 3.47
N ASP A 126 10.06 -15.89 2.36
CA ASP A 126 11.32 -15.14 2.31
C ASP A 126 11.12 -13.61 2.19
N VAL A 127 9.89 -13.15 2.01
CA VAL A 127 9.58 -11.72 1.85
C VAL A 127 9.93 -10.94 3.10
N ARG A 128 10.67 -9.85 2.93
CA ARG A 128 10.90 -8.89 4.01
C ARG A 128 9.83 -7.82 4.01
N LYS A 129 9.26 -7.60 5.20
CA LYS A 129 8.38 -6.46 5.47
C LYS A 129 9.04 -5.12 5.16
N VAL A 130 8.45 -4.35 4.27
CA VAL A 130 8.84 -2.97 4.04
C VAL A 130 8.15 -2.03 5.04
N ARG A 131 8.96 -1.19 5.71
CA ARG A 131 8.48 -0.22 6.72
C ARG A 131 8.80 1.24 6.42
N ASN A 132 9.72 1.47 5.49
CA ASN A 132 10.23 2.79 5.19
C ASN A 132 9.90 3.15 3.75
N ILE A 133 8.88 3.99 3.58
CA ILE A 133 8.46 4.47 2.26
C ILE A 133 9.63 5.03 1.46
N LYS A 134 10.48 5.84 2.10
CA LYS A 134 11.61 6.51 1.42
C LYS A 134 12.68 5.54 0.92
N LYS A 135 12.56 4.23 1.19
CA LYS A 135 13.48 3.19 0.72
C LYS A 135 12.82 2.18 -0.21
N MET A 136 11.50 2.25 -0.37
CA MET A 136 10.76 1.37 -1.29
C MET A 136 11.24 1.54 -2.73
N ILE A 137 11.05 0.50 -3.52
CA ILE A 137 11.25 0.50 -4.98
C ILE A 137 10.00 -0.03 -5.69
N PRO A 138 9.63 0.52 -6.87
CA PRO A 138 8.54 0.00 -7.68
C PRO A 138 8.96 -1.29 -8.36
N VAL A 139 8.20 -2.35 -8.15
CA VAL A 139 8.42 -3.68 -8.70
C VAL A 139 7.17 -4.09 -9.46
N ILE A 140 7.34 -4.74 -10.60
CA ILE A 140 6.23 -5.23 -11.41
C ILE A 140 6.19 -6.75 -11.33
N PHE A 141 5.02 -7.31 -11.00
CA PHE A 141 4.73 -8.72 -11.16
C PHE A 141 3.87 -8.89 -12.39
N THR A 142 4.22 -9.78 -13.31
CA THR A 142 3.43 -10.05 -14.52
C THR A 142 2.95 -11.48 -14.53
N PHE A 143 1.77 -11.71 -15.10
CA PHE A 143 1.14 -13.03 -15.13
C PHE A 143 0.93 -13.49 -16.57
N ASP A 144 1.26 -14.74 -16.86
CA ASP A 144 0.78 -15.41 -18.06
C ASP A 144 -0.72 -15.68 -17.91
N ASP A 145 -1.53 -15.21 -18.87
CA ASP A 145 -2.99 -15.31 -18.79
C ASP A 145 -3.51 -16.75 -18.94
N SER A 146 -2.71 -17.63 -19.53
CA SER A 146 -3.09 -19.02 -19.79
C SER A 146 -2.66 -19.99 -18.69
N THR A 147 -1.52 -19.75 -18.05
CA THR A 147 -0.99 -20.64 -16.99
C THR A 147 -1.10 -20.03 -15.59
N GLY A 148 -1.20 -18.71 -15.48
CA GLY A 148 -1.07 -17.99 -14.22
C GLY A 148 0.38 -17.87 -13.73
N ASP A 149 1.37 -18.27 -14.53
CA ASP A 149 2.78 -18.18 -14.16
C ASP A 149 3.18 -16.73 -13.92
N MET A 150 3.83 -16.50 -12.79
CA MET A 150 4.22 -15.17 -12.32
C MET A 150 5.69 -14.89 -12.60
N GLU A 151 5.98 -13.73 -13.17
CA GLU A 151 7.33 -13.19 -13.33
C GLU A 151 7.48 -11.90 -12.53
N ARG A 152 8.58 -11.77 -11.79
CA ARG A 152 8.96 -10.53 -11.08
C ARG A 152 9.97 -9.73 -11.90
N ILE A 153 9.68 -8.46 -12.11
CA ILE A 153 10.52 -7.50 -12.81
C ILE A 153 10.95 -6.41 -11.82
N ASP A 154 12.22 -6.45 -11.44
CA ASP A 154 12.84 -5.48 -10.55
C ASP A 154 13.45 -4.30 -11.35
N PRO A 155 13.46 -3.08 -10.78
CA PRO A 155 14.04 -1.92 -11.44
C PRO A 155 15.57 -1.98 -11.47
N THR A 156 16.17 -1.64 -12.62
CA THR A 156 17.62 -1.46 -12.75
C THR A 156 18.06 -0.10 -12.18
N ASP A 157 19.29 -0.04 -11.62
CA ASP A 157 19.87 1.21 -11.09
C ASP A 157 18.98 1.94 -10.04
N TYR A 158 18.22 1.20 -9.23
CA TYR A 158 17.24 1.78 -8.28
C TYR A 158 17.85 2.77 -7.29
N GLU A 159 19.14 2.62 -6.95
CA GLU A 159 19.86 3.54 -6.06
C GLU A 159 20.03 4.94 -6.66
N LYS A 160 20.17 5.02 -8.00
CA LYS A 160 20.36 6.28 -8.73
C LYS A 160 19.04 6.96 -9.05
N ASN A 161 18.01 6.17 -9.36
CA ASN A 161 16.71 6.63 -9.84
C ASN A 161 15.58 6.31 -8.85
N GLN A 162 15.82 6.57 -7.57
CA GLN A 162 14.87 6.23 -6.53
C GLN A 162 13.52 6.94 -6.74
N LEU A 163 12.50 6.17 -7.07
CA LEU A 163 11.11 6.56 -7.22
C LEU A 163 10.28 5.64 -6.32
N VAL A 164 9.20 6.14 -5.73
CA VAL A 164 8.22 5.34 -5.01
C VAL A 164 6.86 5.75 -5.52
N VAL A 165 6.02 4.80 -5.91
CA VAL A 165 4.69 5.12 -6.44
C VAL A 165 3.67 5.23 -5.32
N ARG A 166 2.52 5.84 -5.55
CA ARG A 166 1.39 5.87 -4.61
C ARG A 166 0.24 5.06 -5.20
N PRO A 167 0.21 3.72 -5.03
CA PRO A 167 -0.70 2.86 -5.78
C PRO A 167 -2.17 3.22 -5.59
N SER A 168 -2.55 3.61 -4.37
CA SER A 168 -3.92 4.02 -4.01
C SER A 168 -4.41 5.29 -4.72
N VAL A 169 -3.50 6.02 -5.38
CA VAL A 169 -3.80 7.28 -6.09
C VAL A 169 -3.44 7.14 -7.56
N THR A 170 -4.12 6.20 -8.23
CA THR A 170 -3.94 5.91 -9.66
C THR A 170 -5.24 6.08 -10.43
N TYR A 171 -5.16 6.57 -11.67
CA TYR A 171 -6.29 6.71 -12.56
C TYR A 171 -5.96 6.20 -13.96
N GLN A 172 -6.77 5.29 -14.50
CA GLN A 172 -6.61 4.81 -15.87
C GLN A 172 -7.16 5.86 -16.84
N LYS A 173 -6.29 6.46 -17.65
CA LYS A 173 -6.66 7.49 -18.63
C LYS A 173 -7.13 6.87 -19.96
N GLY A 174 -6.64 5.68 -20.28
CA GLY A 174 -6.98 4.92 -21.49
C GLY A 174 -6.20 3.61 -21.52
N ALA A 175 -6.34 2.84 -22.61
CA ALA A 175 -5.58 1.60 -22.82
C ALA A 175 -4.07 1.84 -22.61
N GLY A 176 -3.48 1.04 -21.74
CA GLY A 176 -2.06 1.07 -21.38
C GLY A 176 -1.55 2.37 -20.73
N LYS A 177 -2.41 3.33 -20.40
CA LYS A 177 -2.02 4.67 -19.92
C LYS A 177 -2.68 5.02 -18.59
N TYR A 178 -1.85 5.29 -17.60
CA TYR A 178 -2.26 5.57 -16.23
C TYR A 178 -1.67 6.89 -15.76
N LEU A 179 -2.46 7.70 -15.07
CA LEU A 179 -1.98 8.80 -14.25
C LEU A 179 -1.60 8.21 -12.89
N ILE A 180 -0.33 8.38 -12.52
CA ILE A 180 0.20 7.89 -11.25
C ILE A 180 0.78 9.05 -10.45
N TYR A 181 0.67 8.99 -9.13
CA TYR A 181 1.50 9.81 -8.27
C TYR A 181 2.74 9.02 -7.85
N GLY A 182 3.88 9.69 -7.86
CA GLY A 182 5.12 9.14 -7.33
C GLY A 182 5.89 10.19 -6.55
N SER A 183 6.76 9.73 -5.66
CA SER A 183 7.64 10.58 -4.88
C SER A 183 9.08 10.09 -4.91
N ASN A 184 9.99 11.03 -4.70
CA ASN A 184 11.40 10.78 -4.47
C ASN A 184 11.94 11.78 -3.44
N LYS A 185 13.26 11.80 -3.24
CA LYS A 185 13.91 12.73 -2.30
C LYS A 185 13.66 14.22 -2.61
N LYS A 186 13.33 14.57 -3.86
CA LYS A 186 13.10 15.96 -4.29
C LYS A 186 11.66 16.42 -4.10
N GLY A 187 10.70 15.49 -4.08
CA GLY A 187 9.29 15.82 -3.89
C GLY A 187 8.36 14.77 -4.48
N ALA A 188 7.06 15.08 -4.46
CA ALA A 188 6.01 14.29 -5.07
C ALA A 188 5.53 14.94 -6.36
N HIS A 189 5.27 14.14 -7.39
CA HIS A 189 4.83 14.60 -8.69
C HIS A 189 3.76 13.68 -9.26
N LEU A 190 2.84 14.28 -10.02
CA LEU A 190 1.94 13.55 -10.90
C LEU A 190 2.71 13.19 -12.18
N GLY A 191 2.64 11.93 -12.58
CA GLY A 191 3.27 11.39 -13.78
C GLY A 191 2.29 10.58 -14.62
N THR A 192 2.78 10.12 -15.77
CA THR A 192 2.06 9.16 -16.61
C THR A 192 2.87 7.87 -16.69
N LEU A 193 2.25 6.76 -16.35
CA LEU A 193 2.77 5.42 -16.59
C LEU A 193 2.21 4.92 -17.92
N THR A 194 3.08 4.47 -18.82
CA THR A 194 2.70 3.85 -20.08
C THR A 194 3.25 2.44 -20.12
N ILE A 195 2.38 1.47 -20.38
CA ILE A 195 2.79 0.09 -20.61
C ILE A 195 3.16 -0.01 -22.09
N THR A 196 4.46 -0.06 -22.38
CA THR A 196 4.95 -0.30 -23.74
C THR A 196 5.11 -1.79 -23.94
N LYS A 197 4.50 -2.28 -25.03
CA LYS A 197 4.52 -3.66 -25.48
C LYS A 197 5.94 -4.21 -25.64
#